data_AF-A0AAW5WLV0-F1
#
_entry.id   AF-A0AAW5WLV0-F1
#
_cell.length_a   1.000
_cell.length_b   1.000
_cell.length_c   1.000
_cell.angle_alpha   90.00
_cell.angle_beta   90.00
_cell.angle_gamma   90.00
#
_symmetry.space_group_name_H-M   'P 1'
#
loop_
_entity.id
_entity.type
_entity.pdbx_description
1 polymer ?
#
loop_
_entity_poly.entity_id
_entity_poly.type
_entity_poly.pdbx_seq_one_letter_code
_entity_poly.pdbx_strand_id
1 'polypeptide(L)'
;MKYDAGYPNPNHFKVEGEIEIFNNLISLDENECNNIYEVLEDLQTRIGDQLIPFAEDSFGNLLCFDYSAEKSVVFWNHEKNYNEFKEVTFVCSSFSSLIESLF
;
A
#
# COMPACT_ATOMS: atom_id res chain seq x y z
N MET A 1 12.12 10.36 -11.85
CA MET A 1 12.96 9.21 -11.42
C MET A 1 12.88 8.08 -12.45
N LYS A 2 13.86 7.16 -12.58
CA LYS A 2 13.88 6.17 -13.69
C LYS A 2 12.80 5.07 -13.58
N TYR A 3 12.43 4.68 -12.37
CA TYR A 3 11.50 3.57 -12.08
C TYR A 3 10.39 4.02 -11.13
N ASP A 4 10.06 5.31 -11.14
CA ASP A 4 8.92 5.84 -10.41
C ASP A 4 7.61 5.23 -10.91
N ALA A 5 6.61 5.15 -10.04
CA ALA A 5 5.30 4.56 -10.36
C ALA A 5 5.40 3.16 -11.02
N GLY A 6 6.44 2.39 -10.68
CA GLY A 6 6.75 1.11 -11.33
C GLY A 6 5.69 0.04 -11.06
N TYR A 7 5.46 -0.80 -12.07
CA TYR A 7 4.55 -1.95 -12.02
C TYR A 7 5.38 -3.23 -11.83
N PRO A 8 5.18 -4.00 -10.74
CA PRO A 8 5.88 -5.26 -10.57
C PRO A 8 5.35 -6.30 -11.57
N ASN A 9 6.21 -7.27 -11.92
CA ASN A 9 5.83 -8.46 -12.67
C ASN A 9 6.71 -9.63 -12.21
N PRO A 10 6.17 -10.68 -11.57
CA PRO A 10 4.75 -10.90 -11.24
C PRO A 10 4.15 -9.87 -10.28
N ASN A 11 2.81 -9.83 -10.14
CA ASN A 11 2.11 -8.79 -9.39
C ASN A 11 1.00 -9.27 -8.45
N HIS A 12 0.74 -10.58 -8.32
CA HIS A 12 -0.23 -11.08 -7.34
C HIS A 12 0.45 -11.38 -6.02
N PHE A 13 -0.27 -11.19 -4.92
CA PHE A 13 0.15 -11.61 -3.58
C PHE A 13 -1.05 -12.16 -2.81
N LYS A 14 -0.81 -12.68 -1.60
CA LYS A 14 -1.87 -13.21 -0.75
C LYS A 14 -2.06 -12.39 0.51
N VAL A 15 -3.32 -12.17 0.88
CA VAL A 15 -3.74 -11.56 2.15
C VAL A 15 -4.79 -12.47 2.76
N GLU A 16 -4.51 -13.05 3.93
CA GLU A 16 -5.42 -13.98 4.62
C GLU A 16 -5.94 -15.17 3.77
N GLY A 17 -5.22 -15.54 2.71
CA GLY A 17 -5.60 -16.63 1.79
C GLY A 17 -6.32 -16.16 0.53
N GLU A 18 -6.77 -14.91 0.48
CA GLU A 18 -7.31 -14.25 -0.71
C GLU A 18 -6.17 -13.73 -1.60
N ILE A 19 -6.46 -13.58 -2.90
CA ILE A 19 -5.50 -13.07 -3.89
C ILE A 19 -5.75 -11.59 -4.10
N GLU A 20 -4.70 -10.80 -3.92
CA GLU A 20 -4.69 -9.34 -4.13
C GLU A 20 -3.68 -8.95 -5.22
N ILE A 21 -3.81 -7.73 -5.74
CA ILE A 21 -3.00 -7.23 -6.86
C ILE A 21 -2.13 -6.06 -6.39
N PHE A 22 -0.82 -6.17 -6.57
CA PHE A 22 0.10 -5.04 -6.46
C PHE A 22 0.16 -4.37 -7.82
N ASN A 23 -0.67 -3.35 -8.04
CA ASN A 23 -0.77 -2.70 -9.35
C ASN A 23 0.48 -1.87 -9.65
N ASN A 24 0.75 -0.84 -8.86
CA ASN A 24 1.91 0.04 -9.04
C ASN A 24 2.40 0.60 -7.71
N LEU A 25 3.67 1.03 -7.73
CA LEU A 25 4.18 1.94 -6.72
C LEU A 25 3.47 3.30 -6.85
N ILE A 26 3.28 3.97 -5.72
CA ILE A 26 2.80 5.34 -5.70
C ILE A 26 3.94 6.26 -6.12
N SER A 27 3.64 7.25 -6.98
CA SER A 27 4.65 8.18 -7.49
C SER A 27 5.20 9.09 -6.39
N LEU A 28 6.50 9.39 -6.46
CA LEU A 28 7.12 10.42 -5.62
C LEU A 28 7.19 11.79 -6.30
N ASP A 29 6.75 11.90 -7.57
CA ASP A 29 6.74 13.17 -8.31
C ASP A 29 5.51 14.00 -7.92
N GLU A 30 5.74 15.14 -7.24
CA GLU A 30 4.70 16.10 -6.84
C GLU A 30 3.91 16.68 -8.02
N ASN A 31 4.40 16.54 -9.25
CA ASN A 31 3.71 17.02 -10.45
C ASN A 31 2.78 15.97 -11.08
N GLU A 32 2.80 14.73 -10.60
CA GLU A 32 1.90 13.66 -11.06
C GLU A 32 0.67 13.56 -10.14
N CYS A 33 -0.51 13.32 -10.72
CA CYS A 33 -1.71 13.06 -9.94
C CYS A 33 -1.59 11.76 -9.14
N ASN A 34 -2.24 11.69 -7.99
CA ASN A 34 -2.20 10.55 -7.06
C ASN A 34 -0.77 10.20 -6.60
N ASN A 35 0.12 11.20 -6.54
CA ASN A 35 1.42 11.04 -5.91
C ASN A 35 1.28 10.81 -4.39
N ILE A 36 2.37 10.41 -3.74
CA ILE A 36 2.35 10.07 -2.31
C ILE A 36 1.90 11.23 -1.41
N TYR A 37 2.14 12.48 -1.81
CA TYR A 37 1.75 13.65 -1.02
C TYR A 37 0.23 13.85 -1.07
N GLU A 38 -0.38 13.76 -2.26
CA GLU A 38 -1.84 13.80 -2.42
C GLU A 38 -2.51 12.64 -1.68
N VAL A 39 -1.98 11.42 -1.81
CA VAL A 39 -2.53 10.24 -1.12
C VAL A 39 -2.48 10.40 0.41
N LEU A 40 -1.38 10.93 0.95
CA LEU A 40 -1.25 11.18 2.39
C LEU A 40 -2.21 12.28 2.87
N GLU A 41 -2.40 13.35 2.09
CA GLU A 41 -3.33 14.44 2.41
C GLU A 41 -4.78 13.92 2.42
N ASP A 42 -5.19 13.21 1.37
CA ASP A 42 -6.56 12.73 1.19
C ASP A 42 -6.96 11.67 2.23
N LEU A 43 -6.01 10.84 2.66
CA LEU A 43 -6.29 9.70 3.52
C LEU A 43 -5.84 9.87 4.97
N GLN A 44 -5.25 11.02 5.34
CA GLN A 44 -4.68 11.24 6.68
C GLN A 44 -5.61 10.82 7.82
N THR A 45 -6.90 11.16 7.72
CA THR A 45 -7.90 10.84 8.76
C THR A 45 -8.18 9.35 8.86
N ARG A 46 -8.04 8.60 7.76
CA ARG A 46 -8.35 7.17 7.62
C ARG A 46 -7.15 6.27 7.91
N ILE A 47 -5.93 6.65 7.52
CA ILE A 47 -4.72 5.83 7.73
C ILE A 47 -3.91 6.25 8.96
N GLY A 48 -4.07 7.50 9.42
CA GLY A 48 -3.31 8.05 10.55
C GLY A 48 -1.82 8.28 10.26
N ASP A 49 -1.05 8.61 11.30
CA ASP A 49 0.34 9.08 11.13
C ASP A 49 1.39 7.96 11.08
N GLN A 50 0.98 6.71 11.29
CA GLN A 50 1.90 5.57 11.41
C GLN A 50 1.93 4.68 10.16
N LEU A 51 0.95 4.82 9.26
CA LEU A 51 0.88 4.08 8.01
C LEU A 51 1.39 4.95 6.87
N ILE A 52 2.43 4.48 6.17
CA ILE A 52 2.95 5.15 4.97
C ILE A 52 2.65 4.28 3.76
N PRO A 53 1.73 4.69 2.87
CA PRO A 53 1.40 3.94 1.67
C PRO A 53 2.58 4.01 0.68
N PHE A 54 2.86 2.90 0.02
CA PHE A 54 3.91 2.83 -1.01
C PHE A 54 3.44 2.23 -2.34
N ALA A 55 2.31 1.53 -2.32
CA ALA A 55 1.72 0.93 -3.51
C ALA A 55 0.20 0.86 -3.36
N GLU A 56 -0.47 0.74 -4.49
CA GLU A 56 -1.92 0.66 -4.59
C GLU A 56 -2.37 -0.47 -5.50
N ASP A 57 -3.64 -0.82 -5.41
CA ASP A 57 -4.34 -1.61 -6.41
C ASP A 57 -5.30 -0.73 -7.25
N SER A 58 -5.92 -1.32 -8.27
CA SER A 58 -6.88 -0.61 -9.13
C SER A 58 -8.24 -0.31 -8.47
N PHE A 59 -8.42 -0.69 -7.21
CA PHE A 59 -9.66 -0.55 -6.44
C PHE A 59 -9.50 0.43 -5.26
N GLY A 60 -8.35 1.11 -5.15
CA GLY A 60 -8.07 2.09 -4.11
C GLY A 60 -7.62 1.48 -2.78
N ASN A 61 -7.31 0.18 -2.74
CA ASN A 61 -6.64 -0.43 -1.60
C ASN A 61 -5.15 -0.08 -1.61
N LEU A 62 -4.52 -0.10 -0.44
CA LEU A 62 -3.14 0.33 -0.25
C LEU A 62 -2.29 -0.75 0.40
N LEU A 63 -1.06 -0.87 -0.07
CA LEU A 63 0.02 -1.49 0.66
C LEU A 63 0.79 -0.41 1.41
N CYS A 64 0.90 -0.59 2.73
CA CYS A 64 1.51 0.39 3.63
C CYS A 64 2.68 -0.22 4.39
N PHE A 65 3.67 0.61 4.67
CA PHE A 65 4.58 0.38 5.79
C PHE A 65 3.87 0.80 7.08
N ASP A 66 3.78 -0.12 8.03
CA ASP A 66 3.32 0.17 9.38
C ASP A 66 4.52 0.43 10.28
N TYR A 67 4.63 1.68 10.75
CA TYR A 67 5.68 2.13 11.68
C TYR A 67 5.25 2.04 13.16
N SER A 68 4.03 1.60 13.46
CA SER A 68 3.56 1.32 14.82
C SER A 68 4.11 -0.02 15.35
N ALA A 69 4.25 -0.99 14.45
CA ALA A 69 4.98 -2.23 14.63
C ALA A 69 6.33 -2.13 13.90
N GLU A 70 7.36 -2.87 14.30
CA GLU A 70 8.67 -2.76 13.65
C GLU A 70 8.62 -3.21 12.17
N LYS A 71 8.49 -2.25 11.24
CA LYS A 71 8.73 -2.36 9.79
C LYS A 71 7.93 -3.45 9.05
N SER A 72 6.66 -3.69 9.42
CA SER A 72 5.78 -4.61 8.70
C SER A 72 5.14 -3.99 7.45
N VAL A 73 4.84 -4.82 6.46
CA VAL A 73 3.98 -4.49 5.32
C VAL A 73 2.55 -4.95 5.64
N VAL A 74 1.60 -4.04 5.50
CA VAL A 74 0.18 -4.28 5.77
C VAL A 74 -0.68 -3.89 4.57
N PHE A 75 -1.85 -4.49 4.47
CA PHE A 75 -2.87 -4.18 3.48
C PHE A 75 -3.98 -3.39 4.12
N TRP A 76 -4.22 -2.19 3.61
CA TRP A 76 -5.34 -1.34 3.98
C TRP A 76 -6.42 -1.46 2.90
N ASN A 77 -7.60 -1.95 3.29
CA ASN A 77 -8.71 -2.14 2.37
C ASN A 77 -9.67 -0.94 2.42
N HIS A 78 -9.91 -0.33 1.26
CA HIS A 78 -10.72 0.88 1.13
C HIS A 78 -12.16 0.67 1.63
N GLU A 79 -12.78 -0.44 1.23
CA GLU A 79 -14.17 -0.77 1.53
C GLU A 79 -14.39 -1.08 3.02
N LYS A 80 -13.48 -1.85 3.63
CA LYS A 80 -13.52 -2.15 5.08
C LYS A 80 -13.29 -0.90 5.94
N ASN A 81 -12.49 0.05 5.45
CA ASN A 81 -12.14 1.29 6.14
C ASN A 81 -12.89 2.51 5.59
N TYR A 82 -14.15 2.34 5.18
CA TYR A 82 -14.99 3.46 4.73
C TYR A 82 -15.35 4.42 5.88
N ASN A 83 -15.52 3.90 7.10
CA ASN A 83 -15.71 4.69 8.32
C ASN A 83 -14.36 4.98 9.02
N GLU A 84 -14.36 5.60 10.20
CA GLU A 84 -13.15 5.94 11.00
C GLU A 84 -12.35 4.72 11.53
N PHE A 85 -12.64 3.50 11.07
CA PHE A 85 -11.86 2.33 11.42
C PHE A 85 -10.53 2.36 10.66
N LYS A 86 -9.46 1.98 11.37
CA LYS A 86 -8.08 1.91 10.86
C LYS A 86 -7.58 0.47 10.90
N GLU A 87 -8.38 -0.44 10.35
CA GLU A 87 -8.07 -1.85 10.31
C GLU A 87 -7.15 -2.14 9.13
N VAL A 88 -6.05 -2.82 9.41
CA VAL A 88 -5.08 -3.26 8.41
C VAL A 88 -4.80 -4.73 8.61
N THR A 89 -4.56 -5.43 7.51
CA THR A 89 -4.25 -6.85 7.52
C THR A 89 -2.76 -7.05 7.30
N PHE A 90 -2.09 -7.83 8.15
CA PHE A 90 -0.67 -8.14 7.97
C PHE A 90 -0.44 -8.91 6.66
N VAL A 91 0.55 -8.48 5.88
CA VAL A 91 0.96 -9.15 4.63
C VAL A 91 2.27 -9.90 4.86
N CYS A 92 3.33 -9.17 5.22
CA CYS A 92 4.65 -9.75 5.46
C CYS A 92 5.54 -8.81 6.30
N SER A 93 6.70 -9.32 6.72
CA SER A 93 7.60 -8.61 7.64
C SER A 93 8.54 -7.60 6.97
N SER A 94 8.59 -7.53 5.64
CA SER A 94 9.46 -6.59 4.93
C SER A 94 9.07 -6.44 3.46
N PHE A 95 9.47 -5.32 2.85
CA PHE A 95 9.30 -5.10 1.41
C PHE A 95 9.96 -6.20 0.57
N SER A 96 11.17 -6.65 0.91
CA SER A 96 11.83 -7.75 0.19
C SER A 96 11.03 -9.04 0.23
N SER A 97 10.45 -9.39 1.39
CA SER A 97 9.58 -10.56 1.52
C SER A 97 8.31 -10.42 0.68
N LEU A 98 7.74 -9.21 0.54
CA LEU A 98 6.62 -8.98 -0.36
C LEU A 98 7.04 -9.30 -1.81
N ILE A 99 8.13 -8.70 -2.29
CA ILE A 99 8.61 -8.86 -3.67
C ILE A 99 8.90 -10.34 -3.99
N GLU A 100 9.54 -11.06 -3.07
CA GLU A 100 9.84 -12.49 -3.24
C GLU A 100 8.58 -13.37 -3.22
N SER A 101 7.47 -12.89 -2.66
CA SER A 101 6.21 -13.62 -2.59
C SER A 101 5.30 -13.42 -3.81
N LEU A 102 5.63 -12.49 -4.70
CA LEU A 102 4.79 -12.17 -5.87
C LEU A 102 4.73 -13.34 -6.86
N PHE A 103 3.55 -13.58 -7.44
CA PHE A 103 3.31 -14.66 -8.41
C PHE A 103 2.36 -14.29 -9.56
#